data_AF-A0A2H9LVV9-F1
#
_entry.id   AF-A0A2H9LVV9-F1
#
_cell.length_a   1.000
_cell.length_b   1.000
_cell.length_c   1.000
_cell.angle_alpha   90.00
_cell.angle_beta   90.00
_cell.angle_gamma   90.00
#
_symmetry.space_group_name_H-M   'P 1'
#
loop_
_entity.id
_entity.type
_entity.pdbx_description
1 polymer ?
#
loop_
_entity_poly.entity_id
_entity_poly.type
_entity_poly.pdbx_seq_one_letter_code
_entity_poly.pdbx_strand_id
1 'polypeptide(L)'
;MATNFNKELGRDFEKKIYAYALKNAVEHEGKAQAGSVLSPLFVEGLKKENVREVMPLINQIIKKVNSLSPDEQKQELDKLEKLVHHREIREGLASLPNAVEGKFITRFSPSPSGPLHIGHAATGMPNSLYAKKYKGKFYIRIEDTNPENIDPDAYKMIPEESDWLFGNVFQSYCQSDRMQKYYDFAEKLIEKNAAYVCDCNPEKFKELIEKEKACPCRNLLKEKNMERWKKMLDKSGKGYKEGQAVLRFKSDLNDPNPALRDFPLARINTKEHPRQKNKYRVWPLMNLCVTVDDIEFKSTHVIRAKEHMDNAKRQEMMMRVFNLTPPLSFFLGRYKFTDLEISCTKTKEKIKQGKFSGWDDIRIPFIASLRKRGFRAQAFANMAEERGISPVDKVISKEDYFDVLSNFNREILRDKSIGASFERQRIKTKDSVSILMPDASVILGKTDLKMKKLKEGQIVFFKGIGYCCFNPKEKVKFWFGHK
;
A
#
# COMPACT_ATOMS: atom_id res chain seq x y z
N MET A 1 -31.67 -25.07 32.83
CA MET A 1 -30.64 -24.05 32.53
C MET A 1 -31.14 -22.87 31.68
N ALA A 2 -32.44 -22.78 31.34
CA ALA A 2 -32.98 -21.68 30.53
C ALA A 2 -33.39 -20.41 31.33
N THR A 3 -33.19 -20.40 32.66
CA THR A 3 -33.84 -19.42 33.55
C THR A 3 -32.97 -18.24 33.98
N ASN A 4 -31.63 -18.30 33.85
CA ASN A 4 -30.75 -17.18 34.22
C ASN A 4 -30.24 -16.33 33.03
N PHE A 5 -30.24 -16.87 31.80
CA PHE A 5 -29.74 -16.15 30.61
C PHE A 5 -30.66 -15.01 30.13
N ASN A 6 -31.98 -15.17 30.31
CA ASN A 6 -32.98 -14.20 29.85
C ASN A 6 -33.02 -12.89 30.67
N LYS A 7 -32.31 -12.79 31.80
CA LYS A 7 -32.32 -11.59 32.65
C LYS A 7 -31.30 -10.53 32.24
N GLU A 8 -30.15 -10.91 31.66
CA GLU A 8 -29.07 -9.95 31.34
C GLU A 8 -29.05 -9.49 29.88
N LEU A 9 -29.49 -10.31 28.92
CA LEU A 9 -29.39 -10.02 27.47
C LEU A 9 -30.73 -9.64 26.80
N GLY A 10 -31.81 -9.51 27.58
CA GLY A 10 -33.14 -9.14 27.12
C GLY A 10 -33.97 -10.31 26.55
N ARG A 11 -35.30 -10.20 26.65
CA ARG A 11 -36.27 -11.26 26.26
C ARG A 11 -36.26 -11.65 24.77
N ASP A 12 -35.52 -10.92 23.92
CA ASP A 12 -35.46 -11.14 22.47
C ASP A 12 -34.10 -11.68 21.98
N PHE A 13 -33.18 -12.06 22.88
CA PHE A 13 -31.84 -12.51 22.49
C PHE A 13 -31.84 -13.78 21.63
N GLU A 14 -32.67 -14.77 21.97
CA GLU A 14 -32.83 -15.98 21.16
C GLU A 14 -33.40 -15.68 19.77
N LYS A 15 -34.36 -14.77 19.68
CA LYS A 15 -34.92 -14.31 18.39
C LYS A 15 -33.87 -13.61 17.54
N LYS A 16 -32.98 -12.82 18.15
CA LYS A 16 -31.85 -12.20 17.44
C LYS A 16 -30.88 -13.25 16.90
N ILE A 17 -30.53 -14.27 17.69
CA ILE A 17 -29.68 -15.38 17.22
C ILE A 17 -30.35 -16.08 16.03
N TYR A 18 -31.66 -16.33 16.11
CA TYR A 18 -32.43 -16.92 15.02
C TYR A 18 -32.44 -16.04 13.76
N ALA A 19 -32.65 -14.74 13.91
CA ALA A 19 -32.64 -13.79 12.79
C ALA A 19 -31.26 -13.68 12.13
N TYR A 20 -30.16 -13.63 12.91
CA TYR A 20 -28.80 -13.65 12.37
C TYR A 20 -28.44 -14.98 11.70
N ALA A 21 -28.95 -16.11 12.21
CA ALA A 21 -28.78 -17.41 11.55
C ALA A 21 -29.54 -17.49 10.22
N LEU A 22 -30.79 -17.03 10.16
CA LEU A 22 -31.56 -16.95 8.91
C LEU A 22 -30.88 -16.04 7.88
N LYS A 23 -30.41 -14.86 8.30
CA LYS A 23 -29.66 -13.94 7.44
C LYS A 23 -28.43 -14.60 6.84
N ASN A 24 -27.62 -15.24 7.67
CA ASN A 24 -26.41 -15.93 7.20
C ASN A 24 -26.75 -17.12 6.28
N ALA A 25 -27.82 -17.87 6.54
CA ALA A 25 -28.22 -18.97 5.66
C ALA A 25 -28.68 -18.46 4.28
N VAL A 26 -29.49 -17.39 4.22
CA VAL A 26 -29.95 -16.77 2.96
C VAL A 26 -28.77 -16.21 2.16
N GLU A 27 -27.79 -15.58 2.81
CA GLU A 27 -26.58 -15.06 2.17
C GLU A 27 -25.61 -16.17 1.69
N HIS A 28 -25.75 -17.40 2.20
CA HIS A 28 -24.82 -18.51 1.94
C HIS A 28 -25.55 -19.80 1.50
N GLU A 29 -26.42 -19.68 0.51
CA GLU A 29 -27.05 -20.82 -0.20
C GLU A 29 -27.68 -21.87 0.74
N GLY A 30 -28.35 -21.41 1.79
CA GLY A 30 -29.06 -22.26 2.73
C GLY A 30 -28.29 -22.66 3.99
N LYS A 31 -27.04 -22.21 4.16
CA LYS A 31 -26.16 -22.68 5.25
C LYS A 31 -25.68 -21.57 6.18
N ALA A 32 -26.22 -21.54 7.39
CA ALA A 32 -25.71 -20.75 8.49
C ALA A 32 -24.48 -21.39 9.15
N GLN A 33 -23.53 -20.56 9.58
CA GLN A 33 -22.30 -20.96 10.26
C GLN A 33 -22.13 -20.23 11.61
N ALA A 34 -21.65 -20.96 12.61
CA ALA A 34 -21.60 -20.47 13.99
C ALA A 34 -20.75 -19.20 14.17
N GLY A 35 -19.61 -19.11 13.48
CA GLY A 35 -18.77 -17.91 13.52
C GLY A 35 -19.47 -16.66 12.98
N SER A 36 -20.18 -16.81 11.86
CA SER A 36 -20.90 -15.73 11.19
C SER A 36 -22.13 -15.26 11.97
N VAL A 37 -22.79 -16.16 12.71
CA VAL A 37 -23.90 -15.83 13.62
C VAL A 37 -23.39 -15.20 14.92
N LEU A 38 -22.23 -15.64 15.44
CA LEU A 38 -21.65 -15.13 16.68
C LEU A 38 -21.15 -13.68 16.53
N SER A 39 -20.51 -13.36 15.40
CA SER A 39 -19.87 -12.05 15.20
C SER A 39 -20.81 -10.84 15.41
N PRO A 40 -22.03 -10.78 14.86
CA PRO A 40 -22.91 -9.64 15.06
C PRO A 40 -23.50 -9.57 16.48
N LEU A 41 -23.58 -10.68 17.22
CA LEU A 41 -24.10 -10.68 18.60
C LEU A 41 -23.22 -9.85 19.56
N PHE A 42 -21.92 -9.68 19.26
CA PHE A 42 -21.06 -8.76 20.01
C PHE A 42 -21.52 -7.30 19.91
N VAL A 43 -22.11 -6.90 18.76
CA VAL A 43 -22.68 -5.56 18.55
C VAL A 43 -23.98 -5.41 19.36
N GLU A 44 -24.73 -6.50 19.51
CA GLU A 44 -25.96 -6.57 20.32
C GLU A 44 -25.69 -6.65 21.83
N GLY A 45 -24.42 -6.58 22.26
CA GLY A 45 -24.04 -6.56 23.67
C GLY A 45 -23.56 -7.89 24.25
N LEU A 46 -23.39 -8.95 23.45
CA LEU A 46 -22.76 -10.19 23.92
C LEU A 46 -21.33 -9.91 24.37
N LYS A 47 -20.96 -10.28 25.60
CA LYS A 47 -19.58 -10.18 26.09
C LYS A 47 -18.79 -11.44 25.78
N LYS A 48 -17.47 -11.29 25.63
CA LYS A 48 -16.55 -12.41 25.32
C LYS A 48 -16.59 -13.52 26.38
N GLU A 49 -16.79 -13.17 27.64
CA GLU A 49 -16.89 -14.12 28.76
C GLU A 49 -18.11 -15.06 28.65
N ASN A 50 -19.22 -14.61 28.06
CA ASN A 50 -20.46 -15.39 27.94
C ASN A 50 -20.53 -16.26 26.68
N VAL A 51 -19.52 -16.21 25.79
CA VAL A 51 -19.55 -16.94 24.52
C VAL A 51 -19.72 -18.45 24.76
N ARG A 52 -18.96 -19.03 25.70
CA ARG A 52 -19.01 -20.48 25.99
C ARG A 52 -20.42 -20.96 26.35
N GLU A 53 -21.18 -20.12 27.02
CA GLU A 53 -22.51 -20.45 27.51
C GLU A 53 -23.60 -20.28 26.43
N VAL A 54 -23.39 -19.36 25.47
CA VAL A 54 -24.34 -19.07 24.38
C VAL A 54 -24.11 -19.96 23.15
N MET A 55 -22.91 -20.48 22.94
CA MET A 55 -22.58 -21.33 21.78
C MET A 55 -23.48 -22.57 21.60
N PRO A 56 -23.89 -23.31 22.65
CA PRO A 56 -24.84 -24.42 22.50
C PRO A 56 -26.16 -24.00 21.87
N LEU A 57 -26.70 -22.83 22.29
CA LEU A 57 -27.94 -22.27 21.76
C LEU A 57 -27.79 -21.84 20.29
N ILE A 58 -26.67 -21.17 19.95
CA ILE A 58 -26.34 -20.80 18.57
C ILE A 58 -26.32 -22.04 17.67
N ASN A 59 -25.63 -23.10 18.10
CA ASN A 59 -25.52 -24.33 17.31
C ASN A 59 -26.87 -25.03 17.13
N GLN A 60 -27.73 -25.02 18.16
CA GLN A 60 -29.09 -25.56 18.06
C GLN A 60 -29.93 -24.78 17.05
N ILE A 61 -29.87 -23.45 17.10
CA ILE A 61 -30.58 -22.56 16.18
C ILE A 61 -30.09 -22.75 14.74
N ILE A 62 -28.76 -22.83 14.53
CA ILE A 62 -28.19 -23.06 13.20
C ILE A 62 -28.64 -24.39 12.62
N LYS A 63 -28.70 -25.46 13.42
CA LYS A 63 -29.25 -26.75 12.96
C LYS A 63 -30.69 -26.61 12.49
N LYS A 64 -31.52 -25.86 13.24
CA LYS A 64 -32.91 -25.59 12.88
C LYS A 64 -33.01 -24.77 11.59
N VAL A 65 -32.23 -23.71 11.44
CA VAL A 65 -32.23 -22.88 10.23
C VAL A 65 -31.77 -23.69 9.01
N ASN A 66 -30.69 -24.45 9.14
CA ASN A 66 -30.14 -25.25 8.04
C ASN A 66 -31.03 -26.43 7.64
N SER A 67 -32.04 -26.80 8.45
CA SER A 67 -33.05 -27.79 8.08
C SER A 67 -34.23 -27.22 7.27
N LEU A 68 -34.37 -25.89 7.20
CA LEU A 68 -35.37 -25.23 6.37
C LEU A 68 -34.91 -25.16 4.91
N SER A 69 -35.85 -25.17 3.97
CA SER A 69 -35.57 -24.88 2.56
C SER A 69 -35.15 -23.41 2.36
N PRO A 70 -34.41 -23.07 1.30
CA PRO A 70 -34.02 -21.68 1.02
C PRO A 70 -35.20 -20.70 0.95
N ASP A 71 -36.35 -21.13 0.43
CA ASP A 71 -37.55 -20.31 0.35
C ASP A 71 -38.18 -20.07 1.74
N GLU A 72 -38.23 -21.09 2.59
CA GLU A 72 -38.68 -20.96 3.98
C GLU A 72 -37.75 -20.07 4.81
N GLN A 73 -36.43 -20.21 4.62
CA GLN A 73 -35.46 -19.33 5.29
C GLN A 73 -35.67 -17.87 4.93
N LYS A 74 -35.95 -17.59 3.64
CA LYS A 74 -36.23 -16.23 3.18
C LYS A 74 -37.54 -15.68 3.78
N GLN A 75 -38.61 -16.46 3.75
CA GLN A 75 -39.90 -16.06 4.34
C GLN A 75 -39.82 -15.81 5.85
N GLU A 76 -39.06 -16.64 6.58
CA GLU A 76 -38.83 -16.45 8.02
C GLU A 76 -37.94 -15.23 8.30
N LEU A 77 -36.94 -14.96 7.45
CA LEU A 77 -36.10 -13.77 7.56
C LEU A 77 -36.90 -12.49 7.36
N ASP A 78 -37.81 -12.44 6.37
CA ASP A 78 -38.65 -11.28 6.07
C ASP A 78 -39.48 -10.85 7.29
N LYS A 79 -39.93 -11.81 8.11
CA LYS A 79 -40.67 -11.54 9.36
C LYS A 79 -39.81 -10.91 10.45
N LEU A 80 -38.49 -11.13 10.40
CA LEU A 80 -37.53 -10.78 11.44
C LEU A 80 -36.48 -9.77 10.97
N GLU A 81 -36.63 -9.22 9.76
CA GLU A 81 -35.67 -8.32 9.11
C GLU A 81 -35.30 -7.10 9.99
N LYS A 82 -36.25 -6.62 10.80
CA LYS A 82 -36.06 -5.50 11.73
C LYS A 82 -35.20 -5.83 12.96
N LEU A 83 -35.00 -7.11 13.28
CA LEU A 83 -34.21 -7.58 14.42
C LEU A 83 -32.75 -7.83 14.07
N VAL A 84 -32.41 -7.80 12.78
CA VAL A 84 -31.05 -7.96 12.28
C VAL A 84 -30.50 -6.58 11.97
N HIS A 85 -29.35 -6.23 12.53
CA HIS A 85 -28.63 -5.08 12.02
C HIS A 85 -28.32 -5.32 10.55
N HIS A 86 -28.91 -4.48 9.71
CA HIS A 86 -28.37 -4.25 8.39
C HIS A 86 -27.04 -3.56 8.63
N ARG A 87 -25.95 -4.29 8.45
CA ARG A 87 -24.66 -3.66 8.25
C ARG A 87 -24.91 -2.75 7.06
N GLU A 88 -24.98 -1.44 7.28
CA GLU A 88 -24.81 -0.50 6.19
C GLU A 88 -23.56 -0.98 5.48
N ILE A 89 -23.73 -1.44 4.24
CA ILE A 89 -22.61 -1.67 3.36
C ILE A 89 -21.99 -0.29 3.26
N ARG A 90 -20.93 -0.05 4.03
CA ARG A 90 -20.21 1.22 3.98
C ARG A 90 -19.63 1.27 2.57
N GLU A 91 -20.29 2.01 1.70
CA GLU A 91 -19.73 2.31 0.40
C GLU A 91 -18.49 3.18 0.60
N GLY A 92 -17.35 2.68 0.13
CA GLY A 92 -16.07 3.37 0.19
C GLY A 92 -15.38 3.36 1.56
N LEU A 93 -14.35 4.18 1.68
CA LEU A 93 -13.46 4.22 2.84
C LEU A 93 -14.15 4.78 4.09
N ALA A 94 -13.83 4.23 5.26
CA ALA A 94 -14.21 4.81 6.56
C ALA A 94 -13.71 6.25 6.71
N SER A 95 -14.36 7.09 7.52
CA SER A 95 -13.87 8.45 7.75
C SER A 95 -12.62 8.46 8.64
N LEU A 96 -11.68 9.38 8.36
CA LEU A 96 -10.50 9.59 9.18
C LEU A 96 -10.75 10.68 10.24
N PRO A 97 -10.20 10.53 11.46
CA PRO A 97 -10.30 11.57 12.48
C PRO A 97 -9.60 12.85 12.02
N ASN A 98 -10.19 14.01 12.34
CA ASN A 98 -9.67 15.34 11.99
C ASN A 98 -9.45 15.59 10.48
N ALA A 99 -10.02 14.76 9.61
CA ALA A 99 -10.06 15.03 8.19
C ALA A 99 -11.13 16.08 7.90
N VAL A 100 -10.69 17.22 7.36
CA VAL A 100 -11.56 18.36 7.02
C VAL A 100 -11.57 18.51 5.50
N GLU A 101 -12.77 18.61 4.94
CA GLU A 101 -12.95 18.82 3.50
C GLU A 101 -12.24 20.09 3.02
N GLY A 102 -11.57 20.03 1.86
CA GLY A 102 -10.78 21.13 1.30
C GLY A 102 -9.45 21.41 2.01
N LYS A 103 -9.23 20.87 3.22
CA LYS A 103 -8.00 21.04 4.00
C LYS A 103 -7.18 19.77 4.13
N PHE A 104 -7.70 18.63 3.70
CA PHE A 104 -6.98 17.37 3.72
C PHE A 104 -5.77 17.43 2.77
N ILE A 105 -4.60 17.10 3.29
CA ILE A 105 -3.34 17.05 2.54
C ILE A 105 -2.63 15.74 2.88
N THR A 106 -2.38 14.92 1.84
CA THR A 106 -1.64 13.67 1.93
C THR A 106 -0.67 13.51 0.75
N ARG A 107 0.10 12.44 0.75
CA ARG A 107 1.07 12.11 -0.30
C ARG A 107 1.28 10.61 -0.46
N PHE A 108 1.67 10.22 -1.66
CA PHE A 108 2.29 8.93 -1.96
C PHE A 108 3.77 9.18 -2.30
N SER A 109 4.67 8.39 -1.71
CA SER A 109 6.10 8.69 -1.71
C SER A 109 6.96 7.54 -2.24
N PRO A 110 6.92 7.25 -3.55
CA PRO A 110 7.72 6.19 -4.14
C PRO A 110 9.20 6.57 -4.24
N SER A 111 10.08 5.60 -4.02
CA SER A 111 11.51 5.72 -4.36
C SER A 111 11.71 5.42 -5.86
N PRO A 112 12.53 6.19 -6.59
CA PRO A 112 12.76 6.01 -8.02
C PRO A 112 13.71 4.85 -8.34
N SER A 113 13.59 3.71 -7.66
CA SER A 113 14.43 2.51 -7.89
C SER A 113 13.95 1.67 -9.09
N GLY A 114 12.81 2.03 -9.68
CA GLY A 114 12.15 1.38 -10.80
C GLY A 114 10.71 1.88 -10.94
N PRO A 115 9.89 1.25 -11.79
CA PRO A 115 8.48 1.57 -11.93
C PRO A 115 7.65 1.09 -10.73
N LEU A 116 6.39 1.52 -10.69
CA LEU A 116 5.40 1.11 -9.71
C LEU A 116 4.98 -0.35 -9.92
N HIS A 117 4.53 -0.98 -8.83
CA HIS A 117 4.05 -2.36 -8.81
C HIS A 117 2.83 -2.49 -7.89
N ILE A 118 2.23 -3.67 -7.79
CA ILE A 118 1.02 -3.90 -6.98
C ILE A 118 1.13 -3.41 -5.52
N GLY A 119 2.29 -3.54 -4.87
CA GLY A 119 2.51 -2.99 -3.53
C GLY A 119 2.43 -1.46 -3.46
N HIS A 120 2.86 -0.76 -4.51
CA HIS A 120 2.72 0.68 -4.65
C HIS A 120 1.26 1.07 -4.84
N ALA A 121 0.51 0.35 -5.68
CA ALA A 121 -0.94 0.56 -5.81
C ALA A 121 -1.66 0.37 -4.48
N ALA A 122 -1.34 -0.70 -3.74
CA ALA A 122 -1.94 -0.99 -2.43
C ALA A 122 -1.67 0.11 -1.37
N THR A 123 -0.56 0.85 -1.50
CA THR A 123 -0.18 1.91 -0.54
C THR A 123 -0.64 3.30 -1.01
N GLY A 124 -0.51 3.59 -2.29
CA GLY A 124 -0.85 4.89 -2.87
C GLY A 124 -2.35 5.09 -3.08
N MET A 125 -3.10 4.02 -3.39
CA MET A 125 -4.53 4.13 -3.70
C MET A 125 -5.36 4.65 -2.52
N PRO A 126 -5.19 4.19 -1.27
CA PRO A 126 -5.87 4.80 -0.13
C PRO A 126 -5.63 6.31 -0.02
N ASN A 127 -4.39 6.77 -0.25
CA ASN A 127 -4.07 8.20 -0.20
C ASN A 127 -4.84 9.00 -1.26
N SER A 128 -4.88 8.50 -2.50
CA SER A 128 -5.65 9.13 -3.59
C SER A 128 -7.15 9.18 -3.26
N LEU A 129 -7.72 8.07 -2.82
CA LEU A 129 -9.14 7.96 -2.50
C LEU A 129 -9.55 8.89 -1.35
N TYR A 130 -8.74 9.00 -0.29
CA TYR A 130 -9.01 9.95 0.79
C TYR A 130 -8.87 11.40 0.36
N ALA A 131 -7.88 11.72 -0.47
CA ALA A 131 -7.77 13.06 -1.04
C ALA A 131 -9.00 13.41 -1.88
N LYS A 132 -9.50 12.47 -2.69
CA LYS A 132 -10.75 12.64 -3.44
C LYS A 132 -11.95 12.81 -2.51
N LYS A 133 -12.12 11.93 -1.51
CA LYS A 133 -13.23 11.94 -0.54
C LYS A 133 -13.32 13.27 0.20
N TYR A 134 -12.19 13.84 0.60
CA TYR A 134 -12.13 15.09 1.35
C TYR A 134 -11.82 16.32 0.49
N LYS A 135 -11.93 16.23 -0.85
CA LYS A 135 -11.59 17.31 -1.80
C LYS A 135 -10.25 17.99 -1.46
N GLY A 136 -9.28 17.17 -1.07
CA GLY A 136 -7.98 17.58 -0.55
C GLY A 136 -6.88 17.60 -1.61
N LYS A 137 -5.66 17.88 -1.17
CA LYS A 137 -4.46 17.82 -2.00
C LYS A 137 -3.77 16.47 -1.87
N PHE A 138 -3.36 15.93 -3.01
CA PHE A 138 -2.59 14.71 -3.11
C PHE A 138 -1.27 14.98 -3.83
N TYR A 139 -0.15 14.60 -3.20
CA TYR A 139 1.18 14.78 -3.76
C TYR A 139 1.84 13.45 -4.12
N ILE A 140 2.60 13.42 -5.21
CA ILE A 140 3.53 12.34 -5.55
C ILE A 140 4.94 12.84 -5.25
N ARG A 141 5.51 12.39 -4.14
CA ARG A 141 6.87 12.75 -3.73
C ARG A 141 7.85 11.69 -4.18
N ILE A 142 8.65 11.98 -5.19
CA ILE A 142 9.71 11.05 -5.63
C ILE A 142 10.89 11.17 -4.65
N GLU A 143 11.12 10.11 -3.87
CA GLU A 143 12.13 10.07 -2.81
C GLU A 143 13.51 9.70 -3.36
N ASP A 144 14.14 10.66 -4.04
CA ASP A 144 15.41 10.49 -4.76
C ASP A 144 16.65 10.95 -3.96
N THR A 145 16.59 11.00 -2.63
CA THR A 145 17.73 11.46 -1.81
C THR A 145 18.84 10.42 -1.61
N ASN A 146 18.71 9.23 -2.20
CA ASN A 146 19.76 8.21 -2.20
C ASN A 146 20.30 7.98 -3.63
N PRO A 147 21.38 8.68 -4.05
CA PRO A 147 21.97 8.55 -5.38
C PRO A 147 22.35 7.12 -5.78
N GLU A 148 22.54 6.22 -4.80
CA GLU A 148 22.89 4.83 -5.07
C GLU A 148 21.78 4.01 -5.71
N ASN A 149 20.51 4.34 -5.42
CA ASN A 149 19.35 3.52 -5.71
C ASN A 149 18.34 4.24 -6.62
N ILE A 150 18.83 4.88 -7.68
CA ILE A 150 17.99 5.60 -8.65
C ILE A 150 18.09 4.94 -10.01
N ASP A 151 16.93 4.61 -10.58
CA ASP A 151 16.73 4.31 -11.98
C ASP A 151 16.30 5.59 -12.71
N PRO A 152 17.12 6.19 -13.60
CA PRO A 152 16.76 7.43 -14.28
C PRO A 152 15.42 7.37 -15.02
N ASP A 153 15.07 6.20 -15.57
CA ASP A 153 13.81 6.00 -16.27
C ASP A 153 12.60 6.13 -15.33
N ALA A 154 12.77 5.91 -14.02
CA ALA A 154 11.70 6.02 -13.04
C ALA A 154 11.15 7.45 -12.90
N TYR A 155 11.95 8.49 -13.24
CA TYR A 155 11.46 9.87 -13.26
C TYR A 155 10.36 10.09 -14.30
N LYS A 156 10.33 9.28 -15.37
CA LYS A 156 9.24 9.27 -16.35
C LYS A 156 8.15 8.28 -15.98
N MET A 157 8.53 7.04 -15.63
CA MET A 157 7.57 5.97 -15.36
C MET A 157 6.66 6.26 -14.15
N ILE A 158 7.21 6.78 -13.04
CA ILE A 158 6.42 6.99 -11.82
C ILE A 158 5.28 7.99 -12.04
N PRO A 159 5.50 9.19 -12.63
CA PRO A 159 4.39 10.10 -12.94
C PRO A 159 3.35 9.49 -13.90
N GLU A 160 3.78 8.81 -14.97
CA GLU A 160 2.87 8.20 -15.96
C GLU A 160 2.01 7.08 -15.35
N GLU A 161 2.61 6.23 -14.52
CA GLU A 161 1.90 5.15 -13.84
C GLU A 161 1.04 5.65 -12.68
N SER A 162 1.47 6.72 -11.99
CA SER A 162 0.65 7.40 -10.98
C SER A 162 -0.57 8.06 -11.61
N ASP A 163 -0.41 8.68 -12.79
CA ASP A 163 -1.53 9.23 -13.55
C ASP A 163 -2.54 8.13 -13.89
N TRP A 164 -2.04 7.04 -14.47
CA TRP A 164 -2.90 5.91 -14.82
C TRP A 164 -3.63 5.31 -13.60
N LEU A 165 -2.95 5.16 -12.46
CA LEU A 165 -3.53 4.59 -11.24
C LEU A 165 -4.52 5.53 -10.55
N PHE A 166 -4.23 6.83 -10.50
CA PHE A 166 -4.93 7.76 -9.60
C PHE A 166 -5.83 8.77 -10.33
N GLY A 167 -5.69 8.93 -11.66
CA GLY A 167 -6.61 9.71 -12.49
C GLY A 167 -6.36 11.22 -12.51
N ASN A 168 -5.13 11.65 -12.76
CA ASN A 168 -4.74 13.05 -13.08
C ASN A 168 -4.92 14.16 -12.02
N VAL A 169 -5.21 13.87 -10.75
CA VAL A 169 -5.29 14.93 -9.70
C VAL A 169 -4.20 14.73 -8.63
N PHE A 170 -2.97 15.06 -8.98
CA PHE A 170 -1.87 15.20 -8.03
C PHE A 170 -0.83 16.22 -8.50
N GLN A 171 -0.04 16.74 -7.57
CA GLN A 171 1.20 17.47 -7.89
C GLN A 171 2.40 16.56 -7.58
N SER A 172 3.34 16.45 -8.52
CA SER A 172 4.57 15.68 -8.31
C SER A 172 5.77 16.59 -8.09
N TYR A 173 6.73 16.12 -7.27
CA TYR A 173 8.03 16.78 -7.10
C TYR A 173 9.10 15.76 -6.70
N CYS A 174 10.35 16.11 -6.95
CA CYS A 174 11.52 15.35 -6.49
C CYS A 174 12.09 15.99 -5.23
N GLN A 175 12.50 15.16 -4.27
CA GLN A 175 13.15 15.65 -3.06
C GLN A 175 14.49 16.31 -3.38
N SER A 176 15.23 15.81 -4.36
CA SER A 176 16.53 16.36 -4.76
C SER A 176 16.47 17.81 -5.27
N ASP A 177 15.30 18.29 -5.71
CA ASP A 177 15.10 19.69 -6.09
C ASP A 177 15.02 20.61 -4.85
N ARG A 178 14.83 20.05 -3.65
CA ARG A 178 14.58 20.74 -2.38
C ARG A 178 15.77 20.70 -1.43
N MET A 179 16.95 20.31 -1.91
CA MET A 179 18.16 20.14 -1.09
C MET A 179 18.51 21.34 -0.22
N GLN A 180 18.36 22.57 -0.73
CA GLN A 180 18.63 23.77 0.07
C GLN A 180 17.69 23.86 1.28
N LYS A 181 16.40 23.56 1.12
CA LYS A 181 15.44 23.53 2.24
C LYS A 181 15.86 22.54 3.32
N TYR A 182 16.39 21.39 2.92
CA TYR A 182 16.87 20.39 3.87
C TYR A 182 18.11 20.84 4.63
N TYR A 183 19.03 21.57 3.98
CA TYR A 183 20.18 22.17 4.65
C TYR A 183 19.77 23.29 5.61
N ASP A 184 18.88 24.19 5.19
CA ASP A 184 18.37 25.27 6.05
C ASP A 184 17.72 24.71 7.34
N PHE A 185 16.94 23.62 7.21
CA PHE A 185 16.35 22.96 8.37
C PHE A 185 17.37 22.20 9.23
N ALA A 186 18.39 21.57 8.63
CA ALA A 186 19.48 20.97 9.37
C ALA A 186 20.21 22.01 10.23
N GLU A 187 20.49 23.19 9.67
CA GLU A 187 21.12 24.31 10.36
C GLU A 187 20.25 24.85 11.49
N LYS A 188 18.94 25.05 11.26
CA LYS A 188 17.98 25.42 12.32
C LYS A 188 17.93 24.42 13.48
N LEU A 189 18.03 23.12 13.18
CA LEU A 189 18.08 22.08 14.23
C LEU A 189 19.37 22.18 15.04
N ILE A 190 20.52 22.47 14.41
CA ILE A 190 21.80 22.71 15.10
C ILE A 190 21.71 23.96 15.98
N GLU A 191 21.16 25.06 15.46
CA GLU A 191 20.98 26.32 16.20
C GLU A 191 20.10 26.16 17.44
N LYS A 192 19.07 25.31 17.35
CA LYS A 192 18.20 24.92 18.47
C LYS A 192 18.80 23.86 19.39
N ASN A 193 20.08 23.47 19.18
CA ASN A 193 20.75 22.40 19.91
C ASN A 193 20.01 21.05 19.85
N ALA A 194 19.20 20.83 18.80
CA ALA A 194 18.41 19.63 18.56
C ALA A 194 19.06 18.68 17.54
N ALA A 195 20.21 19.06 16.97
CA ALA A 195 21.04 18.20 16.14
C ALA A 195 22.52 18.46 16.36
N TYR A 196 23.36 17.46 16.09
CA TYR A 196 24.81 17.55 16.23
C TYR A 196 25.52 16.67 15.18
N VAL A 197 26.77 17.01 14.86
CA VAL A 197 27.59 16.23 13.92
C VAL A 197 28.45 15.24 14.69
N CYS A 198 28.23 13.96 14.39
CA CYS A 198 28.91 12.84 15.02
C CYS A 198 29.95 12.26 14.05
N ASP A 199 31.20 12.18 14.52
CA ASP A 199 32.33 11.54 13.85
C ASP A 199 32.83 10.29 14.62
N CYS A 200 32.01 9.76 15.54
CA CYS A 200 32.31 8.50 16.21
C CYS A 200 32.26 7.33 15.22
N ASN A 201 33.10 6.32 15.47
CA ASN A 201 32.97 5.02 14.81
C ASN A 201 31.53 4.47 14.99
N PRO A 202 30.86 3.96 13.92
CA PRO A 202 29.47 3.53 13.97
C PRO A 202 29.17 2.44 15.00
N GLU A 203 30.04 1.43 15.12
CA GLU A 203 29.90 0.33 16.06
C GLU A 203 29.98 0.86 17.49
N LYS A 204 30.97 1.72 17.76
CA LYS A 204 31.13 2.33 19.09
C LYS A 204 29.96 3.24 19.45
N PHE A 205 29.44 3.98 18.48
CA PHE A 205 28.25 4.80 18.68
C PHE A 205 27.04 3.93 19.05
N LYS A 206 26.84 2.82 18.33
CA LYS A 206 25.76 1.87 18.61
C LYS A 206 25.84 1.30 20.03
N GLU A 207 27.02 0.88 20.48
CA GLU A 207 27.22 0.42 21.87
C GLU A 207 26.83 1.46 22.92
N LEU A 208 27.16 2.73 22.67
CA LEU A 208 26.82 3.82 23.60
C LEU A 208 25.32 4.04 23.66
N ILE A 209 24.64 4.07 22.50
CA ILE A 209 23.20 4.25 22.41
C ILE A 209 22.42 3.09 23.03
N GLU A 210 22.88 1.85 22.86
CA GLU A 210 22.29 0.67 23.52
C GLU A 210 22.39 0.75 25.04
N LYS A 211 23.45 1.39 25.55
CA LYS A 211 23.68 1.64 26.99
C LYS A 211 23.13 2.98 27.49
N GLU A 212 22.32 3.68 26.69
CA GLU A 212 21.69 4.96 27.06
C GLU A 212 22.72 6.07 27.35
N LYS A 213 23.93 5.96 26.77
CA LYS A 213 25.04 6.89 26.97
C LYS A 213 25.23 7.82 25.78
N ALA A 214 25.46 9.09 26.07
CA ALA A 214 25.83 10.08 25.08
C ALA A 214 27.22 9.81 24.51
N CYS A 215 27.40 9.98 23.20
CA CYS A 215 28.75 10.06 22.63
C CYS A 215 29.37 11.43 22.91
N PRO A 216 30.72 11.57 22.89
CA PRO A 216 31.38 12.84 23.17
C PRO A 216 30.93 13.99 22.26
N CYS A 217 30.59 13.69 20.99
CA CYS A 217 30.13 14.68 20.03
C CYS A 217 28.79 15.34 20.41
N ARG A 218 27.94 14.63 21.16
CA ARG A 218 26.62 15.11 21.56
C ARG A 218 26.69 16.35 22.43
N ASN A 219 27.77 16.50 23.20
CA ASN A 219 27.95 17.60 24.16
C ASN A 219 28.66 18.82 23.57
N LEU A 220 29.01 18.79 22.29
CA LEU A 220 29.60 19.95 21.62
C LEU A 220 28.61 21.11 21.54
N LEU A 221 29.14 22.33 21.67
CA LEU A 221 28.37 23.56 21.50
C LEU A 221 27.85 23.69 20.05
N LYS A 222 26.76 24.46 19.88
CA LYS A 222 26.11 24.65 18.58
C LYS A 222 27.05 25.26 17.54
N GLU A 223 27.94 26.17 17.94
CA GLU A 223 28.94 26.80 17.08
C GLU A 223 29.92 25.77 16.52
N LYS A 224 30.36 24.83 17.37
CA LYS A 224 31.25 23.74 16.95
C LYS A 224 30.54 22.75 16.03
N ASN A 225 29.27 22.46 16.30
CA ASN A 225 28.45 21.64 15.41
C ASN A 225 28.23 22.31 14.06
N MET A 226 28.04 23.63 14.01
CA MET A 226 27.93 24.38 12.77
C MET A 226 29.24 24.36 11.97
N GLU A 227 30.40 24.49 12.63
CA GLU A 227 31.71 24.30 11.98
C GLU A 227 31.83 22.89 11.37
N ARG A 228 31.47 21.85 12.14
CA ARG A 228 31.50 20.46 11.67
C ARG A 228 30.53 20.21 10.52
N TRP A 229 29.35 20.84 10.54
CA TRP A 229 28.37 20.77 9.46
C TRP A 229 28.93 21.38 8.16
N LYS A 230 29.56 22.57 8.26
CA LYS A 230 30.27 23.19 7.11
C LYS A 230 31.36 22.28 6.56
N LYS A 231 32.10 21.55 7.41
CA LYS A 231 33.08 20.54 6.97
C LYS A 231 32.45 19.33 6.28
N MET A 232 31.21 18.96 6.60
CA MET A 232 30.50 17.93 5.84
C MET A 232 30.14 18.43 4.44
N LEU A 233 29.72 19.70 4.33
CA LEU A 233 29.33 20.33 3.06
C LEU A 233 30.53 20.67 2.15
N ASP A 234 31.72 20.84 2.72
CA ASP A 234 32.93 21.25 2.00
C ASP A 234 33.27 20.31 0.82
N LYS A 235 33.36 20.87 -0.38
CA LYS A 235 33.72 20.15 -1.62
C LYS A 235 35.20 20.27 -1.99
N SER A 236 35.98 21.09 -1.29
CA SER A 236 37.40 21.32 -1.60
C SER A 236 38.30 20.16 -1.21
N GLY A 237 37.75 19.09 -0.60
CA GLY A 237 38.50 17.94 -0.11
C GLY A 237 39.18 18.12 1.25
N LYS A 238 39.00 19.27 1.92
CA LYS A 238 39.57 19.53 3.26
C LYS A 238 38.63 19.09 4.40
N GLY A 239 37.34 18.95 4.11
CA GLY A 239 36.32 18.46 5.03
C GLY A 239 36.28 16.95 5.22
N TYR A 240 35.19 16.47 5.83
CA TYR A 240 34.98 15.04 6.10
C TYR A 240 34.80 14.23 4.81
N LYS A 241 35.25 12.97 4.81
CA LYS A 241 35.01 11.96 3.75
C LYS A 241 33.75 11.14 4.03
N GLU A 242 33.32 10.35 3.06
CA GLU A 242 32.24 9.38 3.25
C GLU A 242 32.49 8.48 4.47
N GLY A 243 31.43 8.22 5.24
CA GLY A 243 31.50 7.41 6.46
C GLY A 243 32.16 8.09 7.67
N GLN A 244 32.85 9.22 7.51
CA GLN A 244 33.57 9.86 8.62
C GLN A 244 32.69 10.74 9.51
N ALA A 245 31.56 11.24 9.00
CA ALA A 245 30.67 12.10 9.76
C ALA A 245 29.21 11.93 9.33
N VAL A 246 28.31 12.08 10.30
CA VAL A 246 26.86 12.03 10.12
C VAL A 246 26.19 13.10 10.98
N LEU A 247 25.20 13.80 10.42
CA LEU A 247 24.34 14.67 11.22
C LEU A 247 23.32 13.81 11.96
N ARG A 248 23.16 14.00 13.26
CA ARG A 248 22.21 13.25 14.09
C ARG A 248 21.21 14.19 14.74
N PHE A 249 19.99 13.72 14.89
CA PHE A 249 19.02 14.35 15.78
C PHE A 249 19.44 14.08 17.22
N LYS A 250 19.22 15.04 18.11
CA LYS A 250 19.53 14.94 19.54
C LYS A 250 18.25 14.60 20.28
N SER A 251 17.92 13.31 20.37
CA SER A 251 16.69 12.85 21.01
C SER A 251 16.93 12.57 22.50
N ASP A 252 15.88 12.07 23.16
CA ASP A 252 16.02 11.41 24.46
C ASP A 252 16.81 10.10 24.30
N LEU A 253 17.81 9.90 25.15
CA LEU A 253 18.61 8.67 25.20
C LEU A 253 17.95 7.59 26.08
N ASN A 254 16.99 7.97 26.91
CA ASN A 254 16.26 7.06 27.79
C ASN A 254 15.02 6.45 27.11
N ASP A 255 14.75 6.79 25.84
CA ASP A 255 13.62 6.23 25.10
C ASP A 255 13.73 4.70 25.07
N PRO A 256 12.71 3.93 25.47
CA PRO A 256 12.80 2.47 25.55
C PRO A 256 13.03 1.81 24.18
N ASN A 257 12.79 2.51 23.07
CA ASN A 257 13.14 2.06 21.73
C ASN A 257 14.51 2.63 21.30
N PRO A 258 15.57 1.82 21.20
CA PRO A 258 16.89 2.29 20.76
C PRO A 258 16.88 2.93 19.36
N ALA A 259 15.93 2.58 18.51
CA ALA A 259 15.78 3.18 17.20
C ALA A 259 15.43 4.69 17.29
N LEU A 260 14.81 5.14 18.37
CA LEU A 260 14.44 6.55 18.55
C LEU A 260 15.56 7.41 19.14
N ARG A 261 16.64 6.76 19.62
CA ARG A 261 17.80 7.41 20.23
C ARG A 261 18.79 7.93 19.18
N ASP A 262 19.04 9.23 19.17
CA ASP A 262 20.02 9.96 18.35
C ASP A 262 20.18 9.44 16.90
N PHE A 263 19.05 9.33 16.20
CA PHE A 263 18.98 8.80 14.84
C PHE A 263 19.60 9.75 13.80
N PRO A 264 20.13 9.21 12.69
CA PRO A 264 20.82 10.02 11.68
C PRO A 264 19.84 10.82 10.81
N LEU A 265 20.26 12.01 10.41
CA LEU A 265 19.52 12.99 9.61
C LEU A 265 20.12 13.24 8.23
N ALA A 266 21.46 13.20 8.09
CA ALA A 266 22.13 13.40 6.81
C ALA A 266 23.49 12.71 6.80
N ARG A 267 23.90 12.18 5.64
CA ARG A 267 25.18 11.49 5.43
C ARG A 267 25.94 12.07 4.26
N ILE A 268 27.26 11.91 4.25
CA ILE A 268 28.09 12.19 3.08
C ILE A 268 27.93 11.03 2.08
N ASN A 269 27.58 11.35 0.85
CA ASN A 269 27.54 10.47 -0.32
C ASN A 269 27.92 11.28 -1.56
N THR A 270 29.01 10.88 -2.21
CA THR A 270 29.66 11.54 -3.35
C THR A 270 29.33 10.89 -4.69
N LYS A 271 28.49 9.84 -4.70
CA LYS A 271 27.98 9.25 -5.93
C LYS A 271 27.18 10.30 -6.72
N GLU A 272 27.41 10.34 -8.03
CA GLU A 272 26.71 11.24 -8.93
C GLU A 272 25.19 10.97 -8.88
N HIS A 273 24.40 12.01 -8.64
CA HIS A 273 22.95 11.93 -8.70
C HIS A 273 22.45 12.17 -10.14
N PRO A 274 21.51 11.38 -10.70
CA PRO A 274 21.09 11.53 -12.10
C PRO A 274 20.63 12.94 -12.49
N ARG A 275 19.83 13.60 -11.63
CA ARG A 275 19.37 14.99 -11.82
C ARG A 275 20.36 16.06 -11.32
N GLN A 276 20.83 15.96 -10.07
CA GLN A 276 21.65 16.98 -9.43
C GLN A 276 23.15 16.87 -9.74
N LYS A 277 23.57 15.82 -10.46
CA LYS A 277 24.98 15.53 -10.76
C LYS A 277 25.81 15.52 -9.47
N ASN A 278 26.93 16.24 -9.47
CA ASN A 278 27.82 16.39 -8.31
C ASN A 278 27.54 17.68 -7.52
N LYS A 279 26.34 18.28 -7.68
CA LYS A 279 25.97 19.52 -6.98
C LYS A 279 25.88 19.34 -5.46
N TYR A 280 25.59 18.15 -4.95
CA TYR A 280 25.49 17.89 -3.52
C TYR A 280 26.32 16.68 -3.12
N ARG A 281 26.96 16.76 -1.96
CA ARG A 281 27.73 15.66 -1.35
C ARG A 281 27.17 15.19 0.00
N VAL A 282 26.32 16.00 0.63
CA VAL A 282 25.64 15.64 1.87
C VAL A 282 24.17 15.41 1.55
N TRP A 283 23.70 14.18 1.69
CA TRP A 283 22.34 13.80 1.34
C TRP A 283 21.51 13.60 2.60
N PRO A 284 20.31 14.22 2.68
CA PRO A 284 19.41 14.04 3.81
C PRO A 284 18.84 12.62 3.79
N LEU A 285 18.72 12.06 4.98
CA LEU A 285 18.05 10.78 5.22
C LEU A 285 16.56 11.02 5.45
N MET A 286 15.79 9.94 5.35
CA MET A 286 14.32 9.93 5.41
C MET A 286 13.74 10.85 6.49
N ASN A 287 14.22 10.75 7.74
CA ASN A 287 13.62 11.54 8.82
C ASN A 287 13.82 13.05 8.65
N LEU A 288 14.94 13.51 8.06
CA LEU A 288 15.12 14.92 7.75
C LEU A 288 14.25 15.34 6.56
N CYS A 289 14.44 14.73 5.39
CA CYS A 289 13.74 15.20 4.18
C CYS A 289 12.22 15.05 4.28
N VAL A 290 11.72 13.94 4.84
CA VAL A 290 10.28 13.73 5.02
C VAL A 290 9.69 14.74 6.00
N THR A 291 10.33 15.00 7.15
CA THR A 291 9.81 15.98 8.10
C THR A 291 9.74 17.38 7.48
N VAL A 292 10.79 17.80 6.78
CA VAL A 292 10.85 19.12 6.14
C VAL A 292 9.76 19.26 5.07
N ASP A 293 9.57 18.23 4.25
CA ASP A 293 8.51 18.24 3.25
C ASP A 293 7.12 18.28 3.89
N ASP A 294 6.90 17.54 4.97
CA ASP A 294 5.62 17.52 5.66
C ASP A 294 5.27 18.88 6.27
N ILE A 295 6.26 19.58 6.80
CA ILE A 295 6.13 20.96 7.30
C ILE A 295 5.81 21.92 6.14
N GLU A 296 6.63 21.92 5.09
CA GLU A 296 6.50 22.89 3.99
C GLU A 296 5.21 22.70 3.18
N PHE A 297 4.79 21.45 2.96
CA PHE A 297 3.53 21.12 2.28
C PHE A 297 2.32 21.08 3.22
N LYS A 298 2.52 21.30 4.53
CA LYS A 298 1.48 21.27 5.56
C LYS A 298 0.67 19.96 5.52
N SER A 299 1.39 18.84 5.39
CA SER A 299 0.76 17.51 5.39
C SER A 299 -0.11 17.37 6.64
N THR A 300 -1.31 16.81 6.47
CA THR A 300 -2.28 16.64 7.57
C THR A 300 -2.43 15.18 7.96
N HIS A 301 -2.33 14.29 6.98
CA HIS A 301 -2.49 12.85 7.14
C HIS A 301 -1.40 12.15 6.35
N VAL A 302 -0.81 11.09 6.93
CA VAL A 302 0.23 10.28 6.30
C VAL A 302 -0.21 8.83 6.36
N ILE A 303 -0.60 8.27 5.22
CA ILE A 303 -0.97 6.85 5.12
C ILE A 303 0.17 6.12 4.42
N ARG A 304 0.84 5.22 5.14
CA ARG A 304 2.03 4.52 4.63
C ARG A 304 2.18 3.12 5.20
N ALA A 305 3.20 2.40 4.76
CA ALA A 305 3.48 1.05 5.25
C ALA A 305 3.87 1.07 6.75
N LYS A 306 3.47 0.03 7.50
CA LYS A 306 3.67 -0.05 8.96
C LYS A 306 5.13 -0.07 9.40
N GLU A 307 6.04 -0.44 8.51
CA GLU A 307 7.49 -0.43 8.76
C GLU A 307 8.01 0.98 9.07
N HIS A 308 7.22 2.02 8.78
CA HIS A 308 7.55 3.42 9.08
C HIS A 308 6.89 3.95 10.38
N MET A 309 6.41 3.08 11.28
CA MET A 309 5.87 3.50 12.58
C MET A 309 6.92 4.23 13.43
N ASP A 310 8.13 3.68 13.55
CA ASP A 310 9.20 4.36 14.30
C ASP A 310 9.64 5.65 13.60
N ASN A 311 9.67 5.67 12.27
CA ASN A 311 9.94 6.89 11.52
C ASN A 311 8.86 7.97 11.78
N ALA A 312 7.61 7.61 12.07
CA ALA A 312 6.56 8.59 12.39
C ALA A 312 6.87 9.28 13.72
N LYS A 313 7.27 8.49 14.72
CA LYS A 313 7.70 9.02 16.03
C LYS A 313 8.91 9.93 15.90
N ARG A 314 9.92 9.52 15.12
CA ARG A 314 11.11 10.35 14.84
C ARG A 314 10.74 11.68 14.17
N GLN A 315 9.86 11.66 13.18
CA GLN A 315 9.39 12.85 12.47
C GLN A 315 8.59 13.77 13.40
N GLU A 316 7.74 13.21 14.26
CA GLU A 316 7.02 13.95 15.30
C GLU A 316 7.98 14.64 16.29
N MET A 317 9.00 13.93 16.79
CA MET A 317 10.02 14.53 17.66
C MET A 317 10.68 15.75 17.02
N MET A 318 10.99 15.67 15.72
CA MET A 318 11.56 16.77 14.97
C MET A 318 10.58 17.94 14.80
N MET A 319 9.31 17.69 14.52
CA MET A 319 8.29 18.77 14.39
C MET A 319 8.06 19.50 15.71
N ARG A 320 8.12 18.79 16.85
CA ARG A 320 7.99 19.38 18.19
C ARG A 320 9.08 20.41 18.52
N VAL A 321 10.29 20.26 17.97
CA VAL A 321 11.37 21.27 18.11
C VAL A 321 10.97 22.64 17.53
N PHE A 322 10.04 22.65 16.58
CA PHE A 322 9.49 23.84 15.95
C PHE A 322 8.11 24.24 16.49
N ASN A 323 7.63 23.60 17.57
CA ASN A 323 6.28 23.78 18.12
C ASN A 323 5.17 23.53 17.09
N LEU A 324 5.39 22.59 16.17
CA LEU A 324 4.42 22.23 15.13
C LEU A 324 3.66 20.95 15.49
N THR A 325 2.37 20.92 15.18
CA THR A 325 1.55 19.70 15.28
C THR A 325 1.91 18.75 14.14
N PRO A 326 2.27 17.48 14.43
CA PRO A 326 2.56 16.49 13.40
C PRO A 326 1.28 16.06 12.65
N PRO A 327 1.41 15.60 11.39
CA PRO A 327 0.29 14.97 10.70
C PRO A 327 -0.13 13.67 11.38
N LEU A 328 -1.42 13.34 11.27
CA LEU A 328 -1.93 12.06 11.74
C LEU A 328 -1.41 10.92 10.86
N SER A 329 -0.72 9.96 11.49
CA SER A 329 -0.12 8.82 10.79
C SER A 329 -1.01 7.59 10.85
N PHE A 330 -1.20 6.95 9.70
CA PHE A 330 -1.95 5.71 9.52
C PHE A 330 -1.08 4.68 8.83
N PHE A 331 -1.24 3.42 9.23
CA PHE A 331 -0.32 2.36 8.83
C PHE A 331 -1.05 1.22 8.12
N LEU A 332 -0.47 0.79 7.00
CA LEU A 332 -0.90 -0.33 6.20
C LEU A 332 0.04 -1.51 6.43
N GLY A 333 -0.52 -2.67 6.73
CA GLY A 333 0.24 -3.91 6.81
C GLY A 333 0.70 -4.38 5.43
N ARG A 334 1.78 -5.13 5.39
CA ARG A 334 2.40 -5.56 4.14
C ARG A 334 1.63 -6.73 3.52
N TYR A 335 1.56 -6.74 2.19
CA TYR A 335 1.31 -7.99 1.46
C TYR A 335 2.61 -8.79 1.40
N LYS A 336 2.63 -9.92 2.09
CA LYS A 336 3.73 -10.89 2.07
C LYS A 336 3.34 -12.00 1.10
N PHE A 337 3.83 -11.87 -0.13
CA PHE A 337 3.61 -12.89 -1.16
C PHE A 337 4.47 -14.12 -0.90
N THR A 338 3.88 -15.31 -0.97
CA THR A 338 4.60 -16.59 -0.79
C THR A 338 5.36 -17.02 -2.05
N ASP A 339 4.90 -16.61 -3.22
CA ASP A 339 5.31 -17.13 -4.54
C ASP A 339 5.45 -16.02 -5.60
N LEU A 340 5.41 -14.74 -5.20
CA LEU A 340 5.53 -13.58 -6.10
C LEU A 340 6.64 -12.63 -5.66
N GLU A 341 7.63 -12.44 -6.54
CA GLU A 341 8.69 -11.45 -6.37
C GLU A 341 8.25 -10.09 -6.92
N ILE A 342 8.36 -9.03 -6.10
CA ILE A 342 7.97 -7.65 -6.45
C ILE A 342 9.15 -6.67 -6.39
N SER A 343 10.38 -7.14 -6.12
CA SER A 343 11.56 -6.28 -6.07
C SER A 343 11.93 -5.70 -7.44
N CYS A 344 12.08 -4.38 -7.51
CA CYS A 344 12.59 -3.67 -8.68
C CYS A 344 14.01 -4.15 -9.05
N THR A 345 14.94 -4.21 -8.08
CA THR A 345 16.33 -4.63 -8.31
C THR A 345 16.41 -6.01 -8.96
N LYS A 346 15.76 -7.02 -8.35
CA LYS A 346 15.77 -8.39 -8.87
C LYS A 346 15.06 -8.51 -10.22
N THR A 347 14.00 -7.75 -10.45
CA THR A 347 13.28 -7.75 -11.74
C THR A 347 14.13 -7.12 -12.84
N LYS A 348 14.82 -6.02 -12.56
CA LYS A 348 15.76 -5.37 -13.48
C LYS A 348 16.89 -6.31 -13.91
N GLU A 349 17.44 -7.09 -12.97
CA GLU A 349 18.43 -8.14 -13.28
C GLU A 349 17.87 -9.20 -14.22
N LYS A 350 16.65 -9.69 -13.96
CA LYS A 350 15.99 -10.68 -14.84
C LYS A 350 15.68 -10.12 -16.23
N ILE A 351 15.32 -8.84 -16.35
CA ILE A 351 15.17 -8.15 -17.64
C ILE A 351 16.52 -8.11 -18.38
N LYS A 352 17.60 -7.71 -17.70
CA LYS A 352 18.96 -7.68 -18.30
C LYS A 352 19.42 -9.07 -18.77
N GLN A 353 19.02 -10.12 -18.06
CA GLN A 353 19.29 -11.52 -18.44
C GLN A 353 18.39 -12.03 -19.58
N GLY A 354 17.52 -11.20 -20.14
CA GLY A 354 16.57 -11.59 -21.20
C GLY A 354 15.43 -12.50 -20.74
N LYS A 355 15.26 -12.71 -19.42
CA LYS A 355 14.16 -13.53 -18.88
C LYS A 355 12.80 -12.85 -19.07
N PHE A 356 12.77 -11.52 -19.00
CA PHE A 356 11.60 -10.68 -19.24
C PHE A 356 11.89 -9.67 -20.36
N SER A 357 10.89 -9.36 -21.18
CA SER A 357 11.04 -8.42 -22.31
C SER A 357 11.19 -6.97 -21.88
N GLY A 358 10.76 -6.63 -20.66
CA GLY A 358 10.78 -5.27 -20.11
C GLY A 358 9.94 -5.15 -18.85
N TRP A 359 9.75 -3.92 -18.37
CA TRP A 359 8.90 -3.61 -17.20
C TRP A 359 7.40 -3.82 -17.46
N ASP A 360 7.02 -3.88 -18.74
CA ASP A 360 5.67 -4.16 -19.20
C ASP A 360 5.47 -5.65 -19.57
N ASP A 361 6.42 -6.54 -19.26
CA ASP A 361 6.26 -7.98 -19.47
C ASP A 361 5.07 -8.53 -18.65
N ILE A 362 4.13 -9.22 -19.29
CA ILE A 362 2.87 -9.62 -18.65
C ILE A 362 3.04 -10.60 -17.49
N ARG A 363 4.24 -11.17 -17.31
CA ARG A 363 4.53 -12.17 -16.26
C ARG A 363 4.90 -11.53 -14.92
N ILE A 364 5.24 -10.25 -14.90
CA ILE A 364 5.65 -9.52 -13.69
C ILE A 364 4.54 -8.60 -13.16
N PRO A 365 4.48 -8.33 -11.84
CA PRO A 365 3.36 -7.63 -11.20
C PRO A 365 3.54 -6.10 -11.15
N PHE A 366 4.07 -5.52 -12.23
CA PHE A 366 4.30 -4.09 -12.36
C PHE A 366 3.12 -3.38 -13.02
N ILE A 367 2.96 -2.08 -12.78
CA ILE A 367 1.77 -1.34 -13.23
C ILE A 367 1.67 -1.31 -14.76
N ALA A 368 2.79 -1.06 -15.46
CA ALA A 368 2.84 -1.18 -16.91
C ALA A 368 2.34 -2.54 -17.43
N SER A 369 2.82 -3.64 -16.83
CA SER A 369 2.38 -5.01 -17.15
C SER A 369 0.88 -5.24 -16.89
N LEU A 370 0.38 -4.78 -15.74
CA LEU A 370 -1.03 -4.98 -15.35
C LEU A 370 -1.98 -4.17 -16.23
N ARG A 371 -1.59 -2.94 -16.58
CA ARG A 371 -2.29 -2.14 -17.58
C ARG A 371 -2.32 -2.85 -18.93
N LYS A 372 -1.18 -3.40 -19.36
CA LYS A 372 -1.03 -4.13 -20.62
C LYS A 372 -1.88 -5.41 -20.66
N ARG A 373 -2.04 -6.07 -19.51
CA ARG A 373 -2.95 -7.21 -19.28
C ARG A 373 -4.44 -6.83 -19.29
N GLY A 374 -4.79 -5.55 -19.27
CA GLY A 374 -6.18 -5.09 -19.32
C GLY A 374 -6.82 -4.85 -17.95
N PHE A 375 -6.05 -4.83 -16.86
CA PHE A 375 -6.54 -4.34 -15.58
C PHE A 375 -6.90 -2.86 -15.68
N ARG A 376 -7.87 -2.43 -14.88
CA ARG A 376 -8.32 -1.03 -14.76
C ARG A 376 -7.91 -0.49 -13.40
N ALA A 377 -7.51 0.78 -13.35
CA ALA A 377 -7.18 1.47 -12.10
C ALA A 377 -8.29 1.37 -11.06
N GLN A 378 -9.55 1.39 -11.51
CA GLN A 378 -10.73 1.22 -10.64
C GLN A 378 -10.75 -0.13 -9.89
N ALA A 379 -10.18 -1.21 -10.43
CA ALA A 379 -10.10 -2.47 -9.72
C ALA A 379 -9.19 -2.37 -8.48
N PHE A 380 -8.09 -1.60 -8.59
CA PHE A 380 -7.21 -1.31 -7.45
C PHE A 380 -7.87 -0.36 -6.44
N ALA A 381 -8.69 0.59 -6.92
CA ALA A 381 -9.50 1.45 -6.06
C ALA A 381 -10.49 0.63 -5.22
N ASN A 382 -11.31 -0.20 -5.86
CA ASN A 382 -12.28 -1.07 -5.17
C ASN A 382 -11.58 -2.00 -4.18
N MET A 383 -10.45 -2.59 -4.55
CA MET A 383 -9.65 -3.42 -3.64
C MET A 383 -9.11 -2.64 -2.44
N ALA A 384 -8.73 -1.37 -2.63
CA ALA A 384 -8.25 -0.52 -1.54
C ALA A 384 -9.39 -0.08 -0.60
N GLU A 385 -10.58 0.17 -1.14
CA GLU A 385 -11.80 0.47 -0.36
C GLU A 385 -12.20 -0.73 0.50
N GLU A 386 -12.30 -1.91 -0.12
CA GLU A 386 -12.64 -3.16 0.56
C GLU A 386 -11.62 -3.51 1.66
N ARG A 387 -10.34 -3.26 1.40
CA ARG A 387 -9.27 -3.51 2.37
C ARG A 387 -9.33 -2.53 3.55
N GLY A 388 -9.61 -1.26 3.28
CA GLY A 388 -9.48 -0.17 4.24
C GLY A 388 -8.05 0.03 4.76
N ILE A 389 -7.91 0.82 5.83
CA ILE A 389 -6.64 1.01 6.54
C ILE A 389 -6.55 -0.04 7.65
N SER A 390 -5.56 -0.92 7.55
CA SER A 390 -5.24 -1.88 8.62
C SER A 390 -3.73 -2.13 8.68
N PRO A 391 -3.11 -2.08 9.88
CA PRO A 391 -1.69 -2.38 10.07
C PRO A 391 -1.39 -3.88 10.06
N VAL A 392 -2.40 -4.74 9.90
CA VAL A 392 -2.23 -6.20 9.91
C VAL A 392 -1.62 -6.66 8.59
N ASP A 393 -0.52 -7.41 8.68
CA ASP A 393 0.09 -8.04 7.50
C ASP A 393 -0.83 -9.10 6.93
N LYS A 394 -0.81 -9.25 5.61
CA LYS A 394 -1.50 -10.33 4.92
C LYS A 394 -0.46 -11.21 4.24
N VAL A 395 -0.40 -12.48 4.63
CA VAL A 395 0.31 -13.52 3.87
C VAL A 395 -0.67 -14.03 2.82
N ILE A 396 -0.27 -14.02 1.56
CA ILE A 396 -1.17 -14.34 0.44
C ILE A 396 -0.38 -14.93 -0.73
N SER A 397 -0.98 -15.85 -1.48
CA SER A 397 -0.39 -16.34 -2.73
C SER A 397 -0.62 -15.34 -3.88
N LYS A 398 0.13 -15.50 -4.97
CA LYS A 398 -0.09 -14.79 -6.23
C LYS A 398 -1.51 -15.04 -6.74
N GLU A 399 -1.95 -16.29 -6.73
CA GLU A 399 -3.25 -16.72 -7.23
C GLU A 399 -4.38 -16.03 -6.46
N ASP A 400 -4.41 -16.14 -5.13
CA ASP A 400 -5.45 -15.53 -4.29
C ASP A 400 -5.53 -14.01 -4.46
N TYR A 401 -4.37 -13.34 -4.53
CA TYR A 401 -4.33 -11.89 -4.72
C TYR A 401 -4.92 -11.50 -6.07
N PHE A 402 -4.52 -12.20 -7.14
CA PHE A 402 -5.04 -11.92 -8.47
C PHE A 402 -6.50 -12.32 -8.62
N ASP A 403 -6.99 -13.36 -7.95
CA ASP A 403 -8.41 -13.72 -7.98
C ASP A 403 -9.29 -12.60 -7.41
N VAL A 404 -8.91 -12.04 -6.26
CA VAL A 404 -9.61 -10.88 -5.68
C VAL A 404 -9.57 -9.67 -6.62
N LEU A 405 -8.38 -9.31 -7.11
CA LEU A 405 -8.23 -8.16 -8.02
C LEU A 405 -9.00 -8.37 -9.34
N SER A 406 -9.05 -9.61 -9.83
CA SER A 406 -9.73 -9.98 -11.07
C SER A 406 -11.23 -9.96 -10.92
N ASN A 407 -11.77 -10.30 -9.74
CA ASN A 407 -13.20 -10.17 -9.45
C ASN A 407 -13.65 -8.71 -9.64
N PHE A 408 -12.96 -7.75 -9.02
CA PHE A 408 -13.26 -6.33 -9.23
C PHE A 408 -13.08 -5.92 -10.70
N ASN A 409 -12.02 -6.38 -11.36
CA ASN A 409 -11.79 -6.00 -12.76
C ASN A 409 -12.84 -6.57 -13.73
N ARG A 410 -13.32 -7.79 -13.47
CA ARG A 410 -14.39 -8.44 -14.23
C ARG A 410 -15.68 -7.63 -14.17
N GLU A 411 -16.08 -7.17 -12.98
CA GLU A 411 -17.27 -6.33 -12.81
C GLU A 411 -17.18 -5.05 -13.64
N ILE A 412 -16.00 -4.43 -13.70
CA ILE A 412 -15.75 -3.22 -14.49
C ILE A 412 -15.82 -3.49 -16.00
N LEU A 413 -15.41 -4.69 -16.43
CA LEU A 413 -15.26 -5.06 -17.85
C LEU A 413 -16.48 -5.75 -18.46
N ARG A 414 -17.41 -6.27 -17.63
CA ARG A 414 -18.53 -7.13 -18.06
C ARG A 414 -19.26 -6.57 -19.29
N ASP A 415 -19.62 -5.29 -19.25
CA ASP A 415 -20.38 -4.64 -20.33
C ASP A 415 -19.49 -3.86 -21.32
N LYS A 416 -18.16 -3.87 -21.13
CA LYS A 416 -17.18 -3.13 -21.95
C LYS A 416 -16.31 -4.03 -22.83
N SER A 417 -16.39 -5.35 -22.63
CA SER A 417 -15.59 -6.33 -23.36
C SER A 417 -16.34 -6.94 -24.54
N ILE A 418 -15.61 -7.40 -25.56
CA ILE A 418 -16.20 -8.19 -26.64
C ILE A 418 -16.21 -9.66 -26.23
N GLY A 419 -17.38 -10.28 -26.19
CA GLY A 419 -17.52 -11.72 -26.01
C GLY A 419 -17.14 -12.49 -27.28
N ALA A 420 -16.40 -13.58 -27.13
CA ALA A 420 -15.97 -14.44 -28.22
C ALA A 420 -15.82 -15.90 -27.79
N SER A 421 -15.96 -16.81 -28.75
CA SER A 421 -15.59 -18.21 -28.54
C SER A 421 -14.08 -18.41 -28.72
N PHE A 422 -13.54 -19.39 -28.00
CA PHE A 422 -12.16 -19.84 -28.15
C PHE A 422 -12.07 -21.36 -28.06
N GLU A 423 -11.76 -22.00 -29.17
CA GLU A 423 -11.59 -23.46 -29.25
C GLU A 423 -10.10 -23.79 -29.25
N ARG A 424 -9.61 -24.48 -28.21
CA ARG A 424 -8.18 -24.82 -28.08
C ARG A 424 -7.75 -25.80 -29.18
N GLN A 425 -6.57 -25.57 -29.73
CA GLN A 425 -5.98 -26.43 -30.77
C GLN A 425 -4.60 -26.94 -30.33
N ARG A 426 -4.29 -28.20 -30.70
CA ARG A 426 -2.97 -28.79 -30.47
C ARG A 426 -1.95 -28.41 -31.55
N ILE A 427 -2.43 -28.16 -32.77
CA ILE A 427 -1.59 -27.89 -33.94
C ILE A 427 -1.93 -26.50 -34.48
N LYS A 428 -0.90 -25.72 -34.82
CA LYS A 428 -1.05 -24.39 -35.41
C LYS A 428 -1.52 -24.50 -36.86
N THR A 429 -2.64 -23.86 -37.15
CA THR A 429 -3.21 -23.70 -38.50
C THR A 429 -3.13 -22.24 -38.94
N LYS A 430 -3.46 -21.94 -40.21
CA LYS A 430 -3.45 -20.58 -40.76
C LYS A 430 -4.37 -19.62 -39.99
N ASP A 431 -5.47 -20.13 -39.46
CA ASP A 431 -6.49 -19.35 -38.74
C ASP A 431 -6.30 -19.39 -37.21
N SER A 432 -5.25 -20.05 -36.72
CA SER A 432 -5.01 -20.13 -35.28
C SER A 432 -4.56 -18.78 -34.71
N VAL A 433 -5.18 -18.40 -33.60
CA VAL A 433 -4.74 -17.31 -32.73
C VAL A 433 -4.02 -17.88 -31.50
N SER A 434 -3.23 -17.04 -30.86
CA SER A 434 -2.39 -17.41 -29.72
C SER A 434 -2.61 -16.45 -28.56
N ILE A 435 -2.65 -17.00 -27.35
CA ILE A 435 -2.77 -16.27 -26.08
C ILE A 435 -1.53 -16.54 -25.24
N LEU A 436 -0.81 -15.49 -24.82
CA LEU A 436 0.31 -15.60 -23.88
C LEU A 436 -0.23 -15.59 -22.45
N MET A 437 0.12 -16.61 -21.68
CA MET A 437 -0.30 -16.78 -20.29
C MET A 437 0.76 -16.22 -19.32
N PRO A 438 0.39 -15.88 -18.06
CA PRO A 438 1.32 -15.33 -17.08
C PRO A 438 2.41 -16.30 -16.59
N ASP A 439 2.27 -17.59 -16.88
CA ASP A 439 3.28 -18.64 -16.65
C ASP A 439 4.23 -18.83 -17.86
N ALA A 440 4.16 -17.92 -18.84
CA ALA A 440 4.86 -17.96 -20.12
C ALA A 440 4.37 -19.02 -21.11
N SER A 441 3.36 -19.83 -20.77
CA SER A 441 2.76 -20.76 -21.73
C SER A 441 1.99 -20.01 -22.82
N VAL A 442 1.92 -20.59 -24.01
CA VAL A 442 1.11 -20.06 -25.11
C VAL A 442 0.00 -21.05 -25.42
N ILE A 443 -1.25 -20.58 -25.31
CA ILE A 443 -2.42 -21.36 -25.71
C ILE A 443 -2.74 -21.03 -27.16
N LEU A 444 -2.87 -22.05 -28.00
CA LEU A 444 -3.32 -21.95 -29.38
C LEU A 444 -4.81 -22.27 -29.48
N GLY A 445 -5.52 -21.57 -30.36
CA GLY A 445 -6.91 -21.87 -30.62
C GLY A 445 -7.49 -21.15 -31.83
N LYS A 446 -8.76 -21.44 -32.13
CA LYS A 446 -9.59 -20.72 -33.10
C LYS A 446 -10.60 -19.85 -32.37
N THR A 447 -10.95 -18.72 -32.97
CA THR A 447 -11.97 -17.81 -32.47
C THR A 447 -12.88 -17.35 -33.60
N ASP A 448 -14.13 -17.05 -33.28
CA ASP A 448 -15.11 -16.40 -34.15
C ASP A 448 -14.84 -14.91 -34.37
N LEU A 449 -13.83 -14.32 -33.71
CA LEU A 449 -13.47 -12.92 -33.87
C LEU A 449 -12.89 -12.59 -35.24
N LYS A 450 -13.44 -11.53 -35.83
CA LYS A 450 -12.86 -10.88 -37.01
C LYS A 450 -11.70 -9.96 -36.59
N MET A 451 -10.50 -10.53 -36.48
CA MET A 451 -9.27 -9.87 -36.00
C MET A 451 -9.00 -8.49 -36.63
N LYS A 452 -9.30 -8.30 -37.92
CA LYS A 452 -9.12 -7.03 -38.64
C LYS A 452 -9.92 -5.85 -38.06
N LYS A 453 -10.95 -6.13 -37.26
CA LYS A 453 -11.79 -5.10 -36.61
C LYS A 453 -11.31 -4.72 -35.21
N LEU A 454 -10.37 -5.46 -34.63
CA LEU A 454 -9.89 -5.21 -33.28
C LEU A 454 -8.84 -4.10 -33.26
N LYS A 455 -8.92 -3.24 -32.26
CA LYS A 455 -7.91 -2.21 -31.98
C LYS A 455 -6.91 -2.72 -30.94
N GLU A 456 -5.64 -2.32 -31.07
CA GLU A 456 -4.63 -2.60 -30.04
C GLU A 456 -5.13 -2.17 -28.65
N GLY A 457 -4.96 -3.03 -27.65
CA GLY A 457 -5.44 -2.80 -26.28
C GLY A 457 -6.91 -3.15 -26.06
N GLN A 458 -7.65 -3.60 -27.09
CA GLN A 458 -9.05 -3.98 -26.94
C GLN A 458 -9.19 -5.25 -26.09
N ILE A 459 -10.13 -5.21 -25.16
CA ILE A 459 -10.39 -6.30 -24.24
C ILE A 459 -11.44 -7.25 -24.82
N VAL A 460 -11.08 -8.52 -24.87
CA VAL A 460 -11.91 -9.62 -25.35
C VAL A 460 -12.13 -10.61 -24.21
N PHE A 461 -13.37 -11.02 -23.98
CA PHE A 461 -13.70 -12.12 -23.10
C PHE A 461 -13.86 -13.41 -23.92
N PHE A 462 -12.90 -14.33 -23.78
CA PHE A 462 -12.97 -15.66 -24.39
C PHE A 462 -13.65 -16.64 -23.43
N LYS A 463 -14.79 -17.18 -23.83
CA LYS A 463 -15.54 -18.16 -23.01
C LYS A 463 -14.64 -19.37 -22.68
N GLY A 464 -14.53 -19.70 -21.39
CA GLY A 464 -13.67 -20.80 -20.90
C GLY A 464 -12.18 -20.47 -20.78
N ILE A 465 -11.76 -19.26 -21.14
CA ILE A 465 -10.39 -18.77 -20.95
C ILE A 465 -10.37 -17.59 -19.98
N GLY A 466 -11.11 -16.52 -20.28
CA GLY A 466 -11.12 -15.27 -19.51
C GLY A 466 -10.89 -14.03 -20.38
N TYR A 467 -10.63 -12.91 -19.72
CA TYR A 467 -10.32 -11.62 -20.34
C TYR A 467 -8.90 -11.60 -20.90
N CYS A 468 -8.78 -11.22 -22.16
CA CYS A 468 -7.54 -11.11 -22.90
C CYS A 468 -7.44 -9.73 -23.56
N CYS A 469 -6.23 -9.20 -23.61
CA CYS A 469 -5.91 -7.94 -24.26
C CYS A 469 -5.35 -8.21 -25.66
N PHE A 470 -5.92 -7.60 -26.70
CA PHE A 470 -5.47 -7.77 -28.07
C PHE A 470 -4.20 -6.94 -28.35
N ASN A 471 -3.17 -7.59 -28.90
CA ASN A 471 -1.99 -6.94 -29.46
C ASN A 471 -1.72 -7.39 -30.91
N PRO A 472 -1.98 -6.53 -31.91
CA PRO A 472 -1.74 -6.87 -33.30
C PRO A 472 -0.25 -6.97 -33.68
N LYS A 473 0.65 -6.32 -32.93
CA LYS A 473 2.07 -6.17 -33.29
C LYS A 473 2.92 -7.38 -32.95
N GLU A 474 2.47 -8.24 -32.05
CA GLU A 474 3.23 -9.41 -31.62
C GLU A 474 2.89 -10.69 -32.38
N LYS A 475 3.79 -11.67 -32.30
CA LYS A 475 3.53 -13.04 -32.79
C LYS A 475 2.40 -13.70 -32.00
N VAL A 476 2.30 -13.36 -30.72
CA VAL A 476 1.20 -13.78 -29.85
C VAL A 476 0.16 -12.66 -29.83
N LYS A 477 -1.02 -12.94 -30.39
CA LYS A 477 -2.01 -11.89 -30.71
C LYS A 477 -2.81 -11.43 -29.51
N PHE A 478 -2.84 -12.21 -28.43
CA PHE A 478 -3.54 -11.88 -27.21
C PHE A 478 -2.66 -12.10 -26.00
N TRP A 479 -2.78 -11.22 -25.00
CA TRP A 479 -2.20 -11.43 -23.68
C TRP A 479 -3.30 -11.75 -22.69
N PHE A 480 -3.11 -12.78 -21.89
CA PHE A 480 -4.05 -13.11 -20.85
C PHE A 480 -4.06 -12.03 -19.76
N GLY A 481 -5.25 -11.51 -19.48
CA GLY A 481 -5.48 -10.56 -18.40
C GLY A 481 -5.75 -11.28 -17.10
N HIS A 482 -6.96 -11.83 -17.01
CA HIS A 482 -7.48 -12.59 -15.88
C HIS A 482 -8.71 -13.41 -16.28
N LYS A 483 -9.17 -14.30 -15.38
CA LYS A 483 -10.40 -15.07 -15.59
C LYS A 483 -11.65 -14.20 -15.56
#